data_AF-A0AAX3WBT3-F1
#
_entry.id   AF-A0AAX3WBT3-F1
#
_cell.length_a   1.000
_cell.length_b   1.000
_cell.length_c   1.000
_cell.angle_alpha   90.00
_cell.angle_beta   90.00
_cell.angle_gamma   90.00
#
_symmetry.space_group_name_H-M   'P 1'
#
loop_
_entity.id
_entity.type
_entity.pdbx_description
1 polymer ?
#
loop_
_entity_poly.entity_id
_entity_poly.type
_entity_poly.pdbx_seq_one_letter_code
_entity_poly.pdbx_strand_id
1 'polypeptide(L)'
;MKLKYFGSLGRFQKIVGDCSVFGEWRPLEPAGGYQFRSTAGEIMNWWPSTGTVFFQGRPGPLQPRLITMFVRRAANSDGVHIINPRALIG
;
A
#
# COMPACT_ATOMS: atom_id res chain seq x y z
N MET A 1 5.85 8.87 6.68
CA MET A 1 4.44 8.92 6.22
C MET A 1 3.81 7.56 6.49
N LYS A 2 2.64 7.51 7.15
CA LYS A 2 1.92 6.24 7.33
C LYS A 2 0.95 6.09 6.17
N LEU A 3 1.21 5.12 5.29
CA LEU A 3 0.31 4.82 4.18
C LEU A 3 -0.87 4.01 4.72
N LYS A 4 -2.07 4.46 4.42
CA LYS A 4 -3.29 3.71 4.70
C LYS A 4 -4.12 3.52 3.45
N TYR A 5 -4.69 2.32 3.34
CA TYR A 5 -5.65 1.96 2.32
C TYR A 5 -6.78 1.15 2.96
N PHE A 6 -7.99 1.71 2.89
CA PHE A 6 -9.22 1.05 3.32
C PHE A 6 -10.00 0.65 2.08
N GLY A 7 -10.17 -0.66 1.87
CA GLY A 7 -10.85 -1.20 0.69
C GLY A 7 -10.68 -2.71 0.59
N SER A 8 -11.20 -3.30 -0.49
CA SER A 8 -11.08 -4.74 -0.73
C SER A 8 -9.70 -5.13 -1.27
N LEU A 9 -9.31 -6.39 -1.03
CA LEU A 9 -8.08 -6.98 -1.58
C LEU A 9 -8.02 -6.86 -3.09
N GLY A 10 -9.09 -7.23 -3.81
CA GLY A 10 -9.11 -7.17 -5.27
C GLY A 10 -8.89 -5.76 -5.82
N ARG A 11 -9.47 -4.73 -5.18
CA ARG A 11 -9.20 -3.34 -5.55
C ARG A 11 -7.74 -2.97 -5.25
N PHE A 12 -7.19 -3.40 -4.12
CA PHE A 12 -5.79 -3.09 -3.79
C PHE A 12 -4.79 -3.78 -4.73
N GLN A 13 -5.03 -5.04 -5.08
CA GLN A 13 -4.26 -5.79 -6.07
C GLN A 13 -4.27 -5.10 -7.44
N LYS A 14 -5.43 -4.61 -7.87
CA LYS A 14 -5.54 -3.81 -9.10
C LYS A 14 -4.69 -2.55 -9.04
N ILE A 15 -4.72 -1.79 -7.94
CA ILE A 15 -3.92 -0.58 -7.76
C ILE A 15 -2.41 -0.88 -7.81
N VAL A 16 -1.98 -1.98 -7.18
CA VAL A 16 -0.59 -2.45 -7.25
C VAL A 16 -0.23 -2.88 -8.67
N GLY A 17 -1.14 -3.56 -9.37
CA GLY A 17 -0.99 -3.90 -10.79
C GLY A 17 -0.82 -2.67 -11.69
N ASP A 18 -1.61 -1.62 -11.46
CA ASP A 18 -1.51 -0.33 -12.18
C ASP A 18 -0.13 0.35 -11.96
N CYS A 19 0.59 0.01 -10.88
CA CYS A 19 1.95 0.48 -10.65
C CYS A 19 2.98 -0.20 -11.56
N SER A 20 2.58 -1.15 -12.43
CA SER A 20 3.45 -1.88 -13.35
C SER A 20 4.64 -2.52 -12.64
N VAL A 21 4.39 -3.15 -11.49
CA VAL A 21 5.36 -3.94 -10.72
C VAL A 21 4.86 -5.38 -10.64
N PHE A 22 5.68 -6.31 -11.11
CA PHE A 22 5.37 -7.73 -11.08
C PHE A 22 5.82 -8.37 -9.77
N GLY A 23 5.04 -9.34 -9.30
CA GLY A 23 5.29 -10.02 -8.05
C GLY A 23 4.14 -10.92 -7.65
N GLU A 24 4.26 -11.50 -6.47
CA GLU A 24 3.32 -12.48 -5.94
C GLU A 24 2.63 -11.96 -4.69
N TRP A 25 1.35 -12.31 -4.58
CA TRP A 25 0.55 -12.06 -3.39
C TRP A 25 0.46 -13.33 -2.55
N ARG A 26 0.58 -13.18 -1.22
CA ARG A 26 0.30 -14.26 -0.27
C ARG A 26 -0.42 -13.72 0.98
N PRO A 27 -1.26 -14.54 1.63
CA PRO A 27 -1.81 -14.19 2.92
C PRO A 27 -0.71 -14.20 3.99
N LEU A 28 -0.85 -13.33 5.00
CA LEU A 28 -0.07 -13.31 6.23
C LEU A 28 -0.94 -13.89 7.34
N GLU A 29 -0.98 -15.21 7.41
CA GLU A 29 -1.64 -15.94 8.48
C GLU A 29 -0.73 -16.05 9.72
N PRO A 30 -1.28 -16.00 10.95
CA PRO A 30 -2.69 -15.77 11.33
C PRO A 30 -3.06 -14.27 11.46
N ALA A 31 -2.17 -13.35 11.07
CA ALA A 31 -2.33 -11.92 11.32
C ALA A 31 -3.43 -11.23 10.47
N GLY A 32 -4.12 -11.96 9.58
CA GLY A 32 -5.17 -11.43 8.71
C GLY A 32 -4.68 -10.36 7.73
N GLY A 33 -3.40 -10.40 7.38
CA GLY A 33 -2.78 -9.46 6.44
C GLY A 33 -2.52 -10.09 5.08
N TYR A 34 -2.05 -9.28 4.15
CA TYR A 34 -1.58 -9.71 2.84
C TYR A 34 -0.20 -9.14 2.57
N GLN A 35 0.65 -9.93 1.91
CA GLN A 35 1.96 -9.51 1.48
C GLN A 35 2.04 -9.60 -0.05
N PHE A 36 2.55 -8.54 -0.65
CA PHE A 36 3.05 -8.55 -2.00
C PHE A 36 4.58 -8.58 -1.98
N ARG A 37 5.19 -9.48 -2.74
CA ARG A 37 6.63 -9.52 -2.96
C ARG A 37 6.91 -9.33 -4.43
N SER A 38 7.55 -8.22 -4.78
CA SER A 38 7.99 -7.97 -6.15
C SER A 38 9.11 -8.93 -6.56
N THR A 39 9.26 -9.14 -7.87
CA THR A 39 10.38 -9.90 -8.44
C THR A 39 11.75 -9.27 -8.14
N ALA A 40 11.78 -7.95 -7.87
CA ALA A 40 12.99 -7.22 -7.49
C ALA A 40 13.34 -7.31 -5.98
N GLY A 41 12.49 -7.94 -5.17
CA GLY A 41 12.72 -8.13 -3.73
C GLY A 41 12.15 -7.04 -2.81
N GLU A 42 11.41 -6.07 -3.36
CA GLU A 42 10.59 -5.12 -2.58
C GLU A 42 9.37 -5.86 -2.01
N ILE A 43 9.10 -5.65 -0.72
CA ILE A 43 8.02 -6.30 0.01
C ILE A 43 7.03 -5.23 0.50
N MET A 44 5.75 -5.43 0.24
CA MET A 44 4.66 -4.61 0.75
C MET A 44 3.71 -5.47 1.57
N ASN A 45 3.52 -5.13 2.84
CA ASN A 45 2.52 -5.74 3.72
C ASN A 45 1.31 -4.82 3.84
N TRP A 46 0.11 -5.39 3.88
CA TRP A 46 -1.13 -4.66 4.08
C TRP A 46 -2.06 -5.39 5.03
N TRP A 47 -2.60 -4.65 6.00
CA TRP A 47 -3.59 -5.15 6.96
C TRP A 47 -4.93 -4.45 6.72
N PRO A 48 -5.92 -5.15 6.13
CA PRO A 48 -7.23 -4.56 5.83
C PRO A 48 -7.93 -3.98 7.07
N SER A 49 -7.79 -4.65 8.23
CA SER A 49 -8.43 -4.25 9.49
C SER A 49 -8.03 -2.86 9.98
N THR A 50 -6.76 -2.46 9.76
CA THR A 50 -6.24 -1.14 10.19
C THR A 50 -6.00 -0.19 9.02
N GLY A 51 -6.15 -0.71 7.80
CA GLY A 51 -5.75 -0.10 6.54
C GLY A 51 -4.23 0.05 6.37
N THR A 52 -3.41 -0.43 7.30
CA THR A 52 -1.96 -0.15 7.32
C THR A 52 -1.27 -0.76 6.10
N VAL A 53 -0.54 0.06 5.34
CA VAL A 53 0.36 -0.39 4.26
C VAL A 53 1.80 -0.11 4.70
N PHE A 54 2.65 -1.12 4.67
CA PHE A 54 4.03 -1.05 5.14
C PHE A 54 4.99 -1.67 4.13
N PHE A 55 6.12 -1.00 3.90
CA PHE A 55 7.15 -1.44 2.95
C PHE A 55 8.40 -1.93 3.70
N GLN A 56 8.98 -3.02 3.21
CA GLN A 56 10.18 -3.66 3.74
C GLN A 56 11.02 -4.24 2.59
N GLY A 57 12.22 -4.74 2.92
CA GLY A 57 13.10 -5.38 1.96
C GLY A 57 13.86 -4.36 1.11
N ARG A 58 14.18 -4.75 -0.13
CA ARG A 58 14.95 -3.89 -1.03
C ARG A 58 14.05 -2.77 -1.56
N PRO A 59 14.48 -1.49 -1.51
CA PRO A 59 13.73 -0.41 -2.14
C PRO A 59 13.51 -0.69 -3.62
N GLY A 60 12.31 -0.38 -4.10
CA GLY A 60 11.92 -0.61 -5.49
C GLY A 60 10.94 0.45 -5.99
N PRO A 61 10.41 0.26 -7.21
CA PRO A 61 9.51 1.23 -7.82
C PRO A 61 8.09 1.20 -7.23
N LEU A 62 7.69 0.17 -6.46
CA LEU A 62 6.31 0.05 -5.99
C LEU A 62 5.98 1.15 -4.99
N GLN A 63 6.83 1.39 -4.00
CA GLN A 63 6.55 2.40 -2.97
C GLN A 63 6.30 3.80 -3.56
N PRO A 64 7.20 4.40 -4.37
CA PRO A 64 6.96 5.74 -4.93
C PRO A 64 5.76 5.79 -5.89
N ARG A 65 5.53 4.74 -6.68
CA ARG A 65 4.39 4.67 -7.61
C ARG A 65 3.06 4.57 -6.85
N LEU A 66 3.01 3.75 -5.81
CA LEU A 66 1.81 3.59 -4.99
C LEU A 66 1.47 4.88 -4.23
N ILE A 67 2.49 5.56 -3.69
CA ILE A 67 2.32 6.90 -3.10
C ILE A 67 1.71 7.87 -4.11
N THR A 68 2.23 7.90 -5.34
CA THR A 68 1.71 8.77 -6.41
C THR A 68 0.24 8.46 -6.71
N MET A 69 -0.12 7.18 -6.81
CA MET A 69 -1.51 6.75 -7.04
C MET A 69 -2.42 7.16 -5.88
N PHE A 70 -1.95 7.07 -4.65
CA PHE A 70 -2.71 7.47 -3.46
C PHE A 70 -2.90 8.97 -3.40
N VAL A 71 -1.89 9.77 -3.72
CA VAL A 71 -1.99 11.24 -3.76
C VAL A 71 -3.02 11.65 -4.81
N ARG A 72 -2.96 11.06 -6.01
CA ARG A 72 -3.94 11.31 -7.08
C ARG A 72 -5.37 10.96 -6.66
N ARG A 73 -5.58 9.83 -5.98
CA ARG A 73 -6.91 9.42 -5.51
C ARG A 73 -7.42 10.21 -4.31
N ALA A 74 -6.55 10.60 -3.39
CA ALA A 74 -6.92 11.43 -2.24
C ALA A 74 -7.37 12.83 -2.70
N ALA A 75 -6.73 13.39 -3.72
CA ALA A 75 -7.16 14.63 -4.36
C ALA A 75 -8.55 14.52 -5.02
N ASN A 76 -9.00 13.30 -5.32
CA ASN A 76 -10.27 13.01 -5.98
C ASN A 76 -11.34 12.39 -5.06
N SER A 77 -11.14 12.40 -3.73
CA SER A 77 -12.10 11.94 -2.70
C SER A 77 -12.48 10.44 -2.74
N ASP A 78 -11.57 9.56 -3.14
CA ASP A 78 -11.83 8.13 -3.39
C ASP A 78 -11.64 7.19 -2.16
N GLY A 79 -11.69 7.72 -0.93
CA GLY A 79 -11.52 6.95 0.31
C GLY A 79 -10.06 6.56 0.64
N VAL A 80 -9.07 7.21 0.03
CA VAL A 80 -7.65 7.01 0.32
C VAL A 80 -7.15 8.06 1.31
N HIS A 81 -6.60 7.63 2.44
CA HIS A 81 -6.06 8.53 3.48
C HIS A 81 -4.53 8.45 3.53
N ILE A 82 -3.88 9.55 3.16
CA ILE A 82 -2.45 9.74 3.41
C ILE A 82 -2.30 10.45 4.75
N ILE A 83 -1.87 9.73 5.78
CA ILE A 83 -1.59 10.35 7.07
C ILE A 83 -0.18 10.94 7.01
N ASN A 84 -0.12 12.26 6.79
CA ASN A 84 1.10 13.03 6.93
C ASN A 84 1.37 13.24 8.44
N PRO A 85 2.47 12.71 9.00
CA PRO A 85 2.71 12.79 10.45
C PRO A 85 2.99 14.22 10.96
N ARG A 86 3.02 15.25 10.10
CA ARG A 86 3.30 16.64 10.48
C ARG A 86 2.10 17.46 10.96
N ALA A 87 0.90 16.90 11.05
CA ALA A 87 -0.31 17.63 11.47
C ALA A 87 -0.79 17.29 12.91
N LEU A 88 0.09 16.76 13.76
CA LEU A 88 -0.23 16.47 15.17
C LEU A 88 0.75 17.16 16.12
N ILE A 89 0.99 18.47 15.94
CA ILE A 89 1.41 19.36 17.03
C ILE A 89 0.92 20.77 16.68
N GLY A 90 -0.02 21.27 17.47
CA GLY A 90 -0.73 22.54 17.33
C GLY A 90 -1.95 22.50 18.22
#